data_AF-A0A0A9ZIF4-F1
#
_entry.id   AF-A0A0A9ZIF4-F1
#
_cell.length_a   1.000
_cell.length_b   1.000
_cell.length_c   1.000
_cell.angle_alpha   90.00
_cell.angle_beta   90.00
_cell.angle_gamma   90.00
#
_symmetry.space_group_name_H-M   'P 1'
#
loop_
_entity.id
_entity.type
_entity.pdbx_description
1 polymer ?
#
loop_
_entity_poly.entity_id
_entity_poly.type
_entity_poly.pdbx_seq_one_letter_code
_entity_poly.pdbx_strand_id
1 'polypeptide(L)'
;PTSGRISQIFQLFDFLEQKTGHLTKGLLEVHMITTDPDFRRQGMAKALLQAAEDLARNNGLRGLKVACSSTYSAQLVKSFNYKEVYSLAYRDYKDEQGNAIFSPPEIHSHMRLFIKEFV
;
A
#
# COMPACT_ATOMS: atom_id res chain seq x y z
N PRO A 1 -14.85 -16.97 9.44
CA PRO A 1 -15.03 -17.46 8.06
C PRO A 1 -15.27 -16.28 7.10
N THR A 2 -14.20 -15.73 6.56
CA THR A 2 -14.30 -14.74 5.48
C THR A 2 -14.34 -15.55 4.19
N SER A 3 -15.52 -15.95 3.69
CA SER A 3 -15.59 -16.69 2.42
C SER A 3 -15.57 -15.73 1.24
N GLY A 4 -14.97 -16.15 0.12
CA GLY A 4 -14.95 -15.39 -1.13
C GLY A 4 -13.81 -14.37 -1.26
N ARG A 5 -14.04 -13.32 -2.06
CA ARG A 5 -13.01 -12.39 -2.56
C ARG A 5 -12.23 -11.63 -1.47
N ILE A 6 -12.83 -11.42 -0.30
CA ILE A 6 -12.15 -10.78 0.83
C ILE A 6 -11.02 -11.66 1.38
N SER A 7 -11.17 -12.99 1.37
CA SER A 7 -10.09 -13.90 1.79
C SER A 7 -8.87 -13.77 0.89
N GLN A 8 -9.07 -13.62 -0.42
CA GLN A 8 -7.98 -13.42 -1.38
C GLN A 8 -7.23 -12.12 -1.12
N ILE A 9 -7.94 -11.06 -0.71
CA ILE A 9 -7.31 -9.78 -0.33
C ILE A 9 -6.43 -9.97 0.90
N PHE A 10 -6.92 -10.65 1.95
CA PHE A 10 -6.11 -10.93 3.13
C PHE A 10 -4.89 -11.79 2.79
N GLN A 11 -5.06 -12.84 1.98
CA GLN A 11 -3.95 -13.68 1.51
C GLN A 11 -2.90 -12.89 0.73
N LEU A 12 -3.30 -11.88 -0.05
CA LEU A 12 -2.37 -10.97 -0.72
C LEU A 12 -1.58 -10.15 0.30
N PHE A 13 -2.24 -9.57 1.31
CA PHE A 13 -1.54 -8.81 2.35
C PHE A 13 -0.61 -9.68 3.19
N ASP A 14 -1.03 -10.89 3.55
CA ASP A 14 -0.19 -11.87 4.24
C ASP A 14 1.04 -12.23 3.40
N PHE A 15 0.86 -12.43 2.09
CA PHE A 15 1.96 -12.67 1.16
C PHE A 15 2.94 -11.49 1.13
N LEU A 16 2.44 -10.24 1.08
CA LEU A 16 3.30 -9.05 1.13
C LEU A 16 4.08 -9.00 2.44
N GLU A 17 3.41 -9.19 3.58
CA GLU A 17 4.04 -9.17 4.89
C GLU A 17 5.12 -10.26 5.03
N GLN A 18 4.88 -11.47 4.50
CA GLN A 18 5.91 -12.52 4.45
C GLN A 18 7.16 -12.09 3.66
N LYS A 19 6.98 -11.33 2.58
CA LYS A 19 8.10 -10.86 1.74
C LYS A 19 8.83 -9.67 2.35
N THR A 20 8.13 -8.78 3.08
CA THR A 20 8.66 -7.47 3.45
C THR A 20 8.73 -7.21 4.95
N GLY A 21 8.16 -8.08 5.79
CA GLY A 21 8.01 -7.87 7.24
C GLY A 21 9.29 -7.50 7.96
N HIS A 22 10.43 -8.05 7.51
CA HIS A 22 11.75 -7.74 8.04
C HIS A 22 12.19 -6.28 7.82
N LEU A 23 11.72 -5.62 6.74
CA LEU A 23 11.99 -4.21 6.43
C LEU A 23 10.99 -3.28 7.13
N THR A 24 9.78 -3.77 7.37
CA THR A 24 8.63 -2.95 7.76
C THR A 24 8.30 -3.00 9.24
N LYS A 25 9.06 -3.78 10.03
CA LYS A 25 8.88 -3.90 11.48
C LYS A 25 8.94 -2.53 12.15
N GLY A 26 7.94 -2.25 13.00
CA GLY A 26 7.84 -1.01 13.77
C GLY A 26 7.46 0.24 12.96
N LEU A 27 7.04 0.08 11.69
CA LEU A 27 6.49 1.17 10.89
C LEU A 27 4.97 1.23 11.04
N LEU A 28 4.41 2.44 11.02
CA LEU A 28 2.97 2.65 10.95
C LEU A 28 2.44 2.23 9.57
N GLU A 29 1.44 1.38 9.53
CA GLU A 29 0.81 0.95 8.27
C GLU A 29 -0.37 1.85 7.89
N VAL A 30 -0.33 2.38 6.66
CA VAL A 30 -1.50 3.02 6.06
C VAL A 30 -2.23 2.00 5.20
N HIS A 31 -3.32 1.44 5.74
CA HIS A 31 -4.14 0.45 5.03
C HIS A 31 -4.97 1.07 3.90
N MET A 32 -5.47 2.30 4.09
CA MET A 32 -6.34 2.95 3.12
C MET A 32 -6.23 4.47 3.22
N ILE A 33 -6.11 5.13 2.06
CA ILE A 33 -6.38 6.56 1.89
C ILE A 33 -7.44 6.67 0.82
N THR A 34 -8.53 7.37 1.14
CA THR A 34 -9.62 7.63 0.20
C THR A 34 -9.97 9.12 0.26
N THR A 35 -10.35 9.67 -0.88
CA THR A 35 -10.81 11.05 -1.01
C THR A 35 -12.07 11.07 -1.83
N ASP A 36 -13.05 11.82 -1.36
CA ASP A 36 -14.26 12.06 -2.13
C ASP A 36 -13.93 12.70 -3.50
N PRO A 37 -14.55 12.26 -4.61
CA PRO A 37 -14.33 12.80 -5.94
C PRO A 37 -14.48 14.33 -6.04
N ASP A 38 -15.40 14.92 -5.29
CA ASP A 38 -15.69 16.37 -5.31
C ASP A 38 -14.54 17.19 -4.70
N PHE A 39 -13.66 16.52 -3.93
CA PHE A 39 -12.51 17.12 -3.26
C PHE A 39 -11.16 16.74 -3.92
N ARG A 40 -11.20 16.15 -5.12
CA ARG A 40 -9.97 15.83 -5.88
C ARG A 40 -9.22 17.09 -6.29
N ARG A 41 -7.89 16.96 -6.42
CA ARG A 41 -6.96 18.04 -6.79
C ARG A 41 -6.87 19.21 -5.79
N GLN A 42 -7.47 19.05 -4.60
CA GLN A 42 -7.39 20.03 -3.50
C GLN A 42 -6.35 19.66 -2.42
N GLY A 43 -5.57 18.60 -2.64
CA GLY A 43 -4.53 18.16 -1.70
C GLY A 43 -5.04 17.31 -0.52
N MET A 44 -6.27 16.80 -0.55
CA MET A 44 -6.82 15.98 0.55
C MET A 44 -5.99 14.73 0.86
N ALA A 45 -5.63 13.93 -0.15
CA ALA A 45 -4.81 12.74 0.05
C ALA A 45 -3.41 13.09 0.60
N LYS A 46 -2.88 14.25 0.19
CA LYS A 46 -1.62 14.81 0.68
C LYS A 46 -1.71 15.13 2.18
N ALA A 47 -2.77 15.82 2.57
CA ALA A 47 -3.02 16.20 3.97
C ALA A 47 -3.21 14.96 4.86
N LEU A 48 -3.95 13.94 4.38
CA LEU A 48 -4.13 12.68 5.10
C LEU A 48 -2.81 11.93 5.30
N LEU A 49 -1.96 11.86 4.27
CA LEU A 49 -0.66 11.21 4.38
C LEU A 49 0.27 11.97 5.34
N GLN A 50 0.26 13.30 5.30
CA GLN A 50 1.04 14.12 6.24
C GLN A 50 0.56 13.93 7.69
N ALA A 51 -0.74 13.91 7.92
CA ALA A 51 -1.30 13.65 9.25
C ALA A 51 -0.91 12.27 9.78
N ALA A 52 -0.85 11.25 8.91
CA ALA A 52 -0.35 9.93 9.29
C ALA A 52 1.16 9.95 9.61
N GLU A 53 1.96 10.74 8.89
CA GLU A 53 3.37 10.95 9.22
C GLU A 53 3.54 11.60 10.60
N ASP A 54 2.78 12.67 10.87
CA ASP A 54 2.82 13.39 12.13
C ASP A 54 2.35 12.50 13.30
N LEU A 55 1.30 11.71 13.09
CA LEU A 55 0.84 10.71 14.07
C LEU A 55 1.95 9.71 14.41
N ALA A 56 2.64 9.17 13.41
CA ALA A 56 3.72 8.22 13.63
C ALA A 56 4.90 8.87 14.39
N ARG A 57 5.27 10.11 14.05
CA ARG A 57 6.31 10.87 14.78
C ARG A 57 5.93 11.10 16.23
N ASN A 58 4.70 11.54 16.49
CA ASN A 58 4.20 11.84 17.83
C ASN A 58 4.11 10.59 18.72
N ASN A 59 4.00 9.40 18.12
CA ASN A 59 4.01 8.12 18.84
C ASN A 59 5.40 7.46 18.89
N GLY A 60 6.47 8.16 18.46
CA GLY A 60 7.83 7.63 18.48
C GLY A 60 8.05 6.45 17.53
N LEU A 61 7.23 6.31 16.49
CA LEU A 61 7.38 5.26 15.48
C LEU A 61 8.50 5.63 14.49
N ARG A 62 9.13 4.60 13.93
CA ARG A 62 10.31 4.74 13.04
C ARG A 62 9.97 5.30 11.65
N GLY A 63 8.70 5.30 11.27
CA GLY A 63 8.27 5.70 9.93
C GLY A 63 6.94 5.08 9.53
N LEU A 64 6.67 5.10 8.23
CA LEU A 64 5.45 4.60 7.61
C LEU A 64 5.73 3.52 6.57
N LYS A 65 4.80 2.58 6.43
CA LYS A 65 4.68 1.68 5.27
C LYS A 65 3.32 1.87 4.60
N VAL A 66 3.31 1.80 3.26
CA VAL A 66 2.08 1.95 2.46
C VAL A 66 2.08 0.93 1.34
N ALA A 67 1.04 0.11 1.28
CA ALA A 67 0.80 -0.82 0.18
C ALA A 67 -0.13 -0.17 -0.85
N CYS A 68 0.41 0.19 -2.02
CA CYS A 68 -0.30 0.88 -3.08
C CYS A 68 -0.78 -0.12 -4.14
N SER A 69 -2.10 -0.29 -4.23
CA SER A 69 -2.80 -1.06 -5.28
C SER A 69 -3.17 -0.22 -6.51
N SER A 70 -2.92 1.09 -6.47
CA SER A 70 -3.24 2.01 -7.56
C SER A 70 -2.03 2.84 -7.96
N THR A 71 -2.01 3.29 -9.22
CA THR A 71 -0.97 4.20 -9.72
C THR A 71 -1.05 5.57 -9.03
N TYR A 72 -2.24 6.03 -8.65
CA TYR A 72 -2.43 7.31 -7.95
C TYR A 72 -1.76 7.33 -6.58
N SER A 73 -2.02 6.32 -5.76
CA SER A 73 -1.39 6.22 -4.43
C SER A 73 0.11 6.02 -4.54
N ALA A 74 0.59 5.24 -5.52
CA ALA A 74 2.02 5.08 -5.77
C ALA A 74 2.70 6.39 -6.17
N GLN A 75 2.07 7.22 -7.00
CA GLN A 75 2.60 8.54 -7.37
C GLN A 75 2.60 9.51 -6.18
N LEU A 76 1.54 9.50 -5.38
CA LEU A 76 1.43 10.32 -4.17
C LEU A 76 2.59 10.02 -3.21
N VAL A 77 2.80 8.76 -2.83
CA VAL A 77 3.86 8.41 -1.86
C VAL A 77 5.26 8.66 -2.43
N LYS A 78 5.46 8.49 -3.75
CA LYS A 78 6.73 8.87 -4.42
C LYS A 78 7.00 10.37 -4.30
N SER A 79 5.98 11.21 -4.46
CA SER A 79 6.13 12.67 -4.24
C SER A 79 6.47 13.06 -2.80
N PHE A 80 6.31 12.12 -1.85
CA PHE A 80 6.62 12.27 -0.43
C PHE A 80 7.96 11.62 -0.03
N ASN A 81 8.79 11.25 -1.01
CA ASN A 81 10.09 10.60 -0.81
C ASN A 81 10.01 9.21 -0.16
N TYR A 82 8.88 8.50 -0.32
CA TYR A 82 8.83 7.09 0.05
C TYR A 82 9.66 6.27 -0.94
N LYS A 83 10.38 5.27 -0.42
CA LYS A 83 11.16 4.33 -1.20
C LYS A 83 10.34 3.08 -1.49
N GLU A 84 10.30 2.67 -2.74
CA GLU A 84 9.72 1.38 -3.14
C GLU A 84 10.64 0.27 -2.66
N VAL A 85 10.11 -0.67 -1.87
CA VAL A 85 10.89 -1.81 -1.33
C VAL A 85 10.43 -3.14 -1.87
N TYR A 86 9.23 -3.19 -2.47
CA TYR A 86 8.70 -4.38 -3.10
C TYR A 86 7.67 -4.02 -4.17
N SER A 87 7.64 -4.78 -5.26
CA SER A 87 6.61 -4.67 -6.29
C SER A 87 6.20 -6.06 -6.76
N LEU A 88 4.89 -6.30 -6.77
CA LEU A 88 4.26 -7.53 -7.24
C LEU A 88 3.34 -7.19 -8.41
N ALA A 89 3.62 -7.71 -9.59
CA ALA A 89 2.69 -7.63 -10.69
C ALA A 89 1.52 -8.58 -10.43
N TYR A 90 0.28 -8.13 -10.65
CA TYR A 90 -0.90 -8.99 -10.41
C TYR A 90 -0.91 -10.25 -11.29
N ARG A 91 -0.32 -10.16 -12.50
CA ARG A 91 -0.15 -11.30 -13.41
C ARG A 91 0.71 -12.44 -12.83
N ASP A 92 1.60 -12.11 -11.89
CA ASP A 92 2.53 -13.04 -11.27
C ASP A 92 1.97 -13.59 -9.94
N TYR A 93 0.87 -13.03 -9.44
CA TYR A 93 0.15 -13.52 -8.27
C TYR A 93 -0.94 -14.50 -8.70
N LYS A 94 -0.58 -15.78 -8.75
CA LYS A 94 -1.38 -16.86 -9.33
C LYS A 94 -1.92 -17.83 -8.28
N ASP A 95 -3.03 -18.48 -8.61
CA ASP A 95 -3.55 -19.61 -7.85
C ASP A 95 -2.77 -20.90 -8.14
N GLU A 96 -3.14 -21.99 -7.47
CA GLU A 96 -2.52 -23.31 -7.63
C GLU A 96 -2.65 -23.87 -9.06
N GLN A 97 -3.61 -23.38 -9.84
CA GLN A 97 -3.85 -23.77 -11.24
C GLN A 97 -3.08 -22.87 -12.22
N GLY A 98 -2.36 -21.86 -11.73
CA GLY A 98 -1.58 -20.93 -12.54
C GLY A 98 -2.37 -19.73 -13.08
N ASN A 99 -3.62 -19.54 -12.66
CA ASN A 99 -4.44 -18.40 -13.08
C ASN A 99 -4.17 -17.18 -12.19
N ALA A 100 -4.14 -15.98 -12.77
CA ALA A 100 -3.98 -14.76 -11.99
C ALA A 100 -5.19 -14.55 -11.06
N ILE A 101 -4.94 -14.40 -9.75
CA ILE A 101 -6.00 -14.22 -8.74
C ILE A 101 -6.69 -12.86 -8.91
N PHE A 102 -5.95 -11.84 -9.34
CA PHE A 102 -6.45 -10.50 -9.59
C PHE A 102 -6.20 -10.08 -11.05
N SER A 103 -7.22 -9.52 -11.69
CA SER A 103 -7.13 -8.89 -13.01
C SER A 103 -7.79 -7.50 -12.99
N PRO A 104 -7.18 -6.50 -12.34
CA PRO A 104 -7.66 -5.13 -12.37
C PRO A 104 -7.41 -4.48 -13.75
N PRO A 105 -7.97 -3.28 -14.01
CA PRO A 105 -7.67 -2.51 -15.22
C PRO A 105 -6.16 -2.28 -15.41
N GLU A 106 -5.71 -2.13 -16.65
CA GLU A 106 -4.28 -2.08 -17.01
C GLU A 106 -3.48 -1.00 -16.25
N ILE A 107 -4.13 0.12 -15.92
CA ILE A 107 -3.56 1.21 -15.12
C ILE A 107 -3.18 0.80 -13.69
N HIS A 108 -3.59 -0.38 -13.23
CA HIS A 108 -3.35 -0.95 -11.91
C HIS A 108 -2.63 -2.30 -12.04
N SER A 109 -1.48 -2.32 -12.71
CA SER A 109 -0.77 -3.57 -13.01
C SER A 109 0.00 -4.18 -11.84
N HIS A 110 0.25 -3.41 -10.77
CA HIS A 110 1.10 -3.84 -9.66
C HIS A 110 0.52 -3.44 -8.29
N MET A 111 0.77 -4.29 -7.31
CA MET A 111 0.76 -3.95 -5.89
C MET A 111 2.18 -3.57 -5.49
N ARG A 112 2.38 -2.37 -4.95
CA ARG A 112 3.72 -1.84 -4.61
C ARG A 112 3.79 -1.47 -3.14
N LEU A 113 4.83 -1.92 -2.45
CA LEU A 113 5.08 -1.53 -1.08
C LEU A 113 6.12 -0.43 -1.01
N PHE A 114 5.77 0.61 -0.28
CA PHE A 114 6.60 1.78 -0.04
C PHE A 114 6.87 1.93 1.45
N ILE A 115 8.08 2.37 1.79
CA ILE A 115 8.42 2.79 3.16
C ILE A 115 9.00 4.20 3.17
N LYS A 116 8.79 4.90 4.28
CA LYS A 116 9.49 6.14 4.61
C LYS A 116 9.87 6.09 6.07
N GLU A 117 11.17 6.19 6.33
CA GLU A 117 11.71 6.23 7.68
C GLU A 117 11.97 7.68 8.08
N PHE A 118 11.70 7.97 9.35
CA PHE A 118 12.02 9.25 9.95
C PHE A 118 13.45 9.17 10.45
N VAL A 119 14.33 9.92 9.78
CA VAL A 119 15.70 10.18 10.27
C VAL A 119 15.61 11.08 11.50
#